data_AF-A0A2W4TL86-F1
#
_entry.id   AF-A0A2W4TL86-F1
#
_cell.length_a   1.000
_cell.length_b   1.000
_cell.length_c   1.000
_cell.angle_alpha   90.00
_cell.angle_beta   90.00
_cell.angle_gamma   90.00
#
_symmetry.space_group_name_H-M   'P 1'
#
loop_
_entity.id
_entity.type
_entity.pdbx_description
1 polymer ?
#
loop_
_entity_poly.entity_id
_entity_poly.type
_entity_poly.pdbx_seq_one_letter_code
_entity_poly.pdbx_strand_id
1 'polypeptide(L)'
;MSAKPKYAAALKNEVDASDFIPYSSHVTQDIIKLESGDYLKIIRLQGAAHESADIQDINIWHEQLNNFMRNIASPHVAVWSHVVRREYGEYPDGDFMPGFCREFNEKYKGSVSGRRMLVNELYLSIVYRPEPVKFNRFIELFGQKEHERREKQLEEIESINDLGGAALSSLDRYEPEMLGCYEHNGFMFSEMLEFLAFLVDGEWRRFPLPRAEIKDILCTSRPFFGKGGLMALSGPTRTQYAGILAIQDYPSNTFPGILNGLLSLPFECVLTQSFTFLSKANAIGRMTRQQARMVNAGDVAETQIADISAALDDLVSNRFVMGAHSLALLVYAEDQKGLNENINAAGSALSHVGIKYAREEAGIAGSFYAQLPGNFSYRVRVGDITSRNFAGFSAFHNYPIGQIRGNQWGDAVMMFVTTSGSPYYFNFHRNEGRQSHMDPNHRDLANTMVIGQSGSGKTVLEMALLAMSQKFNQPATPAAYVLFDKDLGASIGVRAMGGKYYTVKNGVPSGFAPFQGEHSGEPVFSGSTR
;
A
#
# COMPACT_ATOMS: atom_id res chain seq x y z
N MET A 1 -21.62 -22.63 -46.58
CA MET A 1 -21.10 -23.22 -45.33
C MET A 1 -20.46 -22.10 -44.52
N SER A 2 -20.99 -21.80 -43.34
CA SER A 2 -20.34 -20.85 -42.42
C SER A 2 -19.02 -21.46 -41.94
N ALA A 3 -17.90 -20.80 -42.23
CA ALA A 3 -16.59 -21.22 -41.76
C ALA A 3 -16.57 -21.14 -40.23
N LYS A 4 -16.51 -22.30 -39.56
CA LYS A 4 -16.39 -22.35 -38.11
C LYS A 4 -14.93 -22.08 -37.71
N PRO A 5 -14.67 -21.17 -36.76
CA PRO A 5 -13.31 -20.93 -36.30
C PRO A 5 -12.72 -22.20 -35.67
N LYS A 6 -11.40 -22.41 -35.81
CA LYS A 6 -10.65 -23.59 -35.36
C LYS A 6 -10.95 -23.98 -33.89
N TYR A 7 -11.26 -22.99 -33.05
CA TYR A 7 -11.51 -23.16 -31.62
C TYR A 7 -12.97 -22.94 -31.21
N ALA A 8 -13.94 -22.99 -32.14
CA ALA A 8 -15.36 -22.73 -31.87
C ALA A 8 -15.95 -23.60 -30.75
N ALA A 9 -15.50 -24.85 -30.62
CA ALA A 9 -15.95 -25.76 -29.57
C ALA A 9 -15.36 -25.43 -28.19
N ALA A 10 -14.11 -24.95 -28.16
CA ALA A 10 -13.46 -24.53 -26.91
C ALA A 10 -14.10 -23.25 -26.37
N LEU A 11 -14.38 -22.28 -27.24
CA LEU A 11 -15.02 -21.01 -26.88
C LEU A 11 -16.41 -21.23 -26.26
N LYS A 12 -17.17 -22.24 -26.69
CA LYS A 12 -18.47 -22.57 -26.11
C LYS A 12 -18.41 -23.08 -24.67
N ASN A 13 -17.27 -23.61 -24.26
CA ASN A 13 -17.05 -24.15 -22.92
C ASN A 13 -16.26 -23.17 -22.04
N GLU A 14 -15.94 -21.99 -22.57
CA GLU A 14 -15.24 -20.94 -21.86
C GLU A 14 -16.24 -20.20 -20.97
N VAL A 15 -15.90 -20.05 -19.69
CA VAL A 15 -16.66 -19.22 -18.75
C VAL A 15 -16.03 -17.84 -18.78
N ASP A 16 -16.85 -16.81 -18.88
CA ASP A 16 -16.36 -15.45 -18.97
C ASP A 16 -15.81 -14.98 -17.62
N ALA A 17 -14.74 -14.19 -17.64
CA ALA A 17 -14.16 -13.63 -16.42
C ALA A 17 -15.14 -12.65 -15.75
N SER A 18 -15.98 -11.98 -16.55
CA SER A 18 -17.02 -11.06 -16.11
C SER A 18 -18.00 -11.68 -15.10
N ASP A 19 -18.26 -12.99 -15.19
CA ASP A 19 -19.16 -13.72 -14.29
C ASP A 19 -18.63 -13.77 -12.84
N PHE A 20 -17.34 -13.50 -12.65
CA PHE A 20 -16.66 -13.55 -11.35
C PHE A 20 -16.27 -12.16 -10.81
N ILE A 21 -16.43 -11.09 -11.60
CA ILE A 21 -16.01 -9.73 -11.24
C ILE A 21 -17.22 -8.93 -10.75
N PRO A 22 -17.23 -8.43 -9.50
CA PRO A 22 -18.45 -7.90 -8.90
C PRO A 22 -18.76 -6.43 -9.25
N TYR A 23 -17.97 -5.79 -10.13
CA TYR A 23 -18.02 -4.33 -10.33
C TYR A 23 -18.87 -3.91 -11.52
N SER A 24 -19.79 -2.98 -11.31
CA SER A 24 -20.65 -2.44 -12.36
C SER A 24 -20.05 -1.17 -12.97
N SER A 25 -19.98 -0.07 -12.22
CA SER A 25 -19.60 1.24 -12.76
C SER A 25 -19.09 2.20 -11.69
N HIS A 26 -18.36 3.24 -12.11
CA HIS A 26 -18.09 4.40 -11.27
C HIS A 26 -19.38 5.21 -11.06
N VAL A 27 -19.69 5.56 -9.81
CA VAL A 27 -20.79 6.49 -9.48
C VAL A 27 -20.27 7.88 -9.11
N THR A 28 -19.03 7.96 -8.62
CA THR A 28 -18.25 9.19 -8.46
C THR A 28 -16.81 8.92 -8.94
N GLN A 29 -15.94 9.92 -8.83
CA GLN A 29 -14.53 9.77 -9.18
C GLN A 29 -13.79 8.72 -8.34
N ASP A 30 -14.27 8.45 -7.13
CA ASP A 30 -13.62 7.62 -6.10
C ASP A 30 -14.53 6.51 -5.52
N ILE A 31 -15.74 6.32 -6.07
CA ILE A 31 -16.68 5.28 -5.66
C ILE A 31 -17.07 4.41 -6.85
N ILE A 32 -16.91 3.10 -6.69
CA ILE A 32 -17.41 2.07 -7.60
C ILE A 32 -18.64 1.40 -6.99
N LYS A 33 -19.69 1.24 -7.79
CA LYS A 33 -20.87 0.44 -7.44
C LYS A 33 -20.70 -1.00 -7.92
N LEU A 34 -21.03 -1.94 -7.05
CA LEU A 34 -21.02 -3.38 -7.34
C LEU A 34 -22.37 -3.81 -7.93
N GLU A 35 -22.39 -4.94 -8.63
CA GLU A 35 -23.63 -5.56 -9.11
C GLU A 35 -24.60 -5.91 -7.97
N SER A 36 -24.04 -6.25 -6.80
CA SER A 36 -24.78 -6.45 -5.55
C SER A 36 -25.43 -5.19 -5.01
N GLY A 37 -25.16 -4.01 -5.57
CA GLY A 37 -25.59 -2.68 -5.11
C GLY A 37 -24.78 -2.14 -3.94
N ASP A 38 -23.75 -2.88 -3.51
CA ASP A 38 -22.78 -2.40 -2.55
C ASP A 38 -21.91 -1.31 -3.20
N TYR A 39 -21.27 -0.49 -2.38
CA TYR A 39 -20.37 0.58 -2.81
C TYR A 39 -18.96 0.29 -2.31
N LEU A 40 -17.96 0.65 -3.11
CA LEU A 40 -16.55 0.42 -2.85
C LEU A 40 -15.77 1.73 -2.93
N LYS A 41 -14.98 2.01 -1.88
CA LYS A 41 -13.88 2.97 -1.88
C LYS A 41 -12.56 2.24 -1.63
N ILE A 42 -11.47 2.76 -2.19
CA ILE A 42 -10.14 2.18 -2.05
C ILE A 42 -9.16 3.26 -1.61
N ILE A 43 -8.42 2.98 -0.54
CA ILE A 43 -7.43 3.87 0.04
C ILE A 43 -6.06 3.19 -0.10
N ARG A 44 -5.09 3.88 -0.69
CA ARG A 44 -3.68 3.50 -0.66
C ARG A 44 -3.03 4.02 0.61
N LEU A 45 -2.13 3.26 1.20
CA LEU A 45 -1.38 3.64 2.40
C LEU A 45 0.12 3.54 2.10
N GLN A 46 0.90 4.52 2.53
CA GLN A 46 2.37 4.39 2.52
C GLN A 46 2.85 3.39 3.57
N GLY A 47 2.12 3.32 4.69
CA GLY A 47 2.42 2.42 5.80
C GLY A 47 3.40 3.01 6.82
N ALA A 48 3.56 2.32 7.95
CA ALA A 48 4.39 2.77 9.06
C ALA A 48 5.76 2.06 9.09
N ALA A 49 6.83 2.84 9.28
CA ALA A 49 8.20 2.35 9.44
C ALA A 49 8.38 1.66 10.80
N HIS A 50 8.17 0.35 10.83
CA HIS A 50 8.14 -0.45 12.06
C HIS A 50 9.52 -0.85 12.60
N GLU A 51 10.53 -1.00 11.74
CA GLU A 51 11.87 -1.47 12.17
C GLU A 51 12.61 -0.47 13.06
N SER A 52 12.30 0.82 12.92
CA SER A 52 12.90 1.91 13.67
C SER A 52 12.02 2.42 14.81
N ALA A 53 10.88 1.79 15.06
CA ALA A 53 9.91 2.22 16.06
C ALA A 53 10.10 1.47 17.37
N ASP A 54 9.84 2.16 18.48
CA ASP A 54 9.84 1.52 19.78
C ASP A 54 8.64 0.58 19.93
N ILE A 55 8.80 -0.48 20.72
CA ILE A 55 7.74 -1.48 20.96
C ILE A 55 6.47 -0.81 21.52
N GLN A 56 6.63 0.23 22.34
CA GLN A 56 5.51 1.00 22.88
C GLN A 56 4.72 1.70 21.78
N ASP A 57 5.40 2.33 20.81
CA ASP A 57 4.76 2.97 19.67
C ASP A 57 4.00 1.96 18.81
N ILE A 58 4.62 0.81 18.52
CA ILE A 58 3.99 -0.27 17.74
C ILE A 58 2.68 -0.74 18.42
N ASN A 59 2.68 -0.89 19.74
CA ASN A 59 1.47 -1.26 20.48
C ASN A 59 0.41 -0.16 20.48
N ILE A 60 0.82 1.12 20.53
CA ILE A 60 -0.11 2.25 20.38
C ILE A 60 -0.77 2.23 19.00
N TRP A 61 -0.01 1.95 17.94
CA TRP A 61 -0.55 1.86 16.58
C TRP A 61 -1.54 0.71 16.45
N HIS A 62 -1.24 -0.43 17.07
CA HIS A 62 -2.13 -1.57 17.12
C HIS A 62 -3.49 -1.23 17.77
N GLU A 63 -3.47 -0.53 18.91
CA GLU A 63 -4.72 -0.08 19.55
C GLU A 63 -5.43 1.01 18.74
N GLN A 64 -4.70 1.90 18.05
CA GLN A 64 -5.28 2.87 17.12
C GLN A 64 -6.03 2.20 15.96
N LEU A 65 -5.45 1.16 15.36
CA LEU A 65 -6.10 0.36 14.33
C LEU A 65 -7.33 -0.40 14.87
N ASN A 66 -7.24 -0.95 16.08
CA ASN A 66 -8.40 -1.54 16.74
C ASN A 66 -9.52 -0.51 16.96
N ASN A 67 -9.18 0.70 17.39
CA ASN A 67 -10.13 1.79 17.57
C ASN A 67 -10.77 2.22 16.24
N PHE A 68 -9.98 2.34 15.17
CA PHE A 68 -10.50 2.57 13.83
C PHE A 68 -11.54 1.52 13.43
N MET A 69 -11.21 0.23 13.56
CA MET A 69 -12.13 -0.86 13.24
C MET A 69 -13.41 -0.80 14.07
N ARG A 70 -13.33 -0.44 15.37
CA ARG A 70 -14.49 -0.25 16.24
C ARG A 70 -15.35 0.95 15.80
N ASN A 71 -14.74 2.03 15.35
CA ASN A 71 -15.44 3.25 14.92
C ASN A 71 -16.26 3.02 13.64
N ILE A 72 -15.75 2.24 12.70
CA ILE A 72 -16.47 1.91 11.45
C ILE A 72 -17.32 0.64 11.53
N ALA A 73 -17.41 0.03 12.72
CA ALA A 73 -18.04 -1.27 12.88
C ALA A 73 -19.56 -1.22 12.63
N SER A 74 -20.00 -1.90 11.57
CA SER A 74 -21.42 -2.04 11.26
C SER A 74 -21.65 -3.32 10.45
N PRO A 75 -22.78 -4.03 10.63
CA PRO A 75 -23.14 -5.18 9.79
C PRO A 75 -23.23 -4.85 8.29
N HIS A 76 -23.36 -3.57 7.96
CA HIS A 76 -23.38 -3.02 6.60
C HIS A 76 -21.98 -2.73 6.05
N VAL A 77 -20.91 -3.02 6.79
CA VAL A 77 -19.54 -2.69 6.37
C VAL A 77 -18.71 -3.95 6.29
N ALA A 78 -17.79 -3.98 5.33
CA ALA A 78 -16.71 -4.92 5.27
C ALA A 78 -15.45 -4.21 4.77
N VAL A 79 -14.28 -4.72 5.16
CA VAL A 79 -13.00 -4.19 4.71
C VAL A 79 -12.17 -5.29 4.05
N TRP A 80 -11.40 -4.90 3.05
CA TRP A 80 -10.33 -5.70 2.48
C TRP A 80 -9.01 -4.98 2.67
N SER A 81 -7.99 -5.72 3.08
CA SER A 81 -6.62 -5.25 3.20
C SER A 81 -5.76 -6.03 2.21
N HIS A 82 -4.98 -5.31 1.41
CA HIS A 82 -4.06 -5.90 0.45
C HIS A 82 -2.66 -5.39 0.68
N VAL A 83 -1.70 -6.32 0.63
CA VAL A 83 -0.29 -6.02 0.42
C VAL A 83 0.07 -6.51 -0.97
N VAL A 84 0.29 -5.59 -1.89
CA VAL A 84 0.76 -5.86 -3.24
C VAL A 84 2.27 -5.73 -3.26
N ARG A 85 2.97 -6.86 -3.30
CA ARG A 85 4.42 -6.90 -3.48
C ARG A 85 4.72 -7.11 -4.96
N ARG A 86 5.30 -6.08 -5.60
CA ARG A 86 5.55 -6.06 -7.04
C ARG A 86 6.93 -5.51 -7.35
N GLU A 87 7.42 -5.84 -8.53
CA GLU A 87 8.67 -5.28 -9.03
C GLU A 87 8.52 -3.80 -9.35
N TYR A 88 9.41 -2.99 -8.78
CA TYR A 88 9.47 -1.55 -9.00
C TYR A 88 10.86 -1.02 -8.63
N GLY A 89 11.49 -0.32 -9.56
CA GLY A 89 12.87 0.18 -9.42
C GLY A 89 13.20 1.24 -10.46
N GLU A 90 12.26 2.13 -10.72
CA GLU A 90 12.47 3.24 -11.64
C GLU A 90 13.57 4.16 -11.12
N TYR A 91 14.54 4.52 -11.96
CA TYR A 91 15.62 5.42 -11.55
C TYR A 91 15.15 6.88 -11.68
N PRO A 92 15.35 7.76 -10.68
CA PRO A 92 14.93 9.16 -10.76
C PRO A 92 15.54 9.88 -11.96
N ASP A 93 14.73 10.64 -12.69
CA ASP A 93 15.22 11.43 -13.81
C ASP A 93 16.00 12.68 -13.32
N GLY A 94 16.80 13.26 -14.20
CA GLY A 94 17.65 14.40 -13.85
C GLY A 94 18.55 14.89 -14.98
N ASP A 95 18.51 16.19 -15.22
CA ASP A 95 19.38 16.84 -16.20
C ASP A 95 20.66 17.37 -15.53
N PHE A 96 21.79 16.75 -15.84
CA PHE A 96 23.10 17.17 -15.34
C PHE A 96 23.91 17.89 -16.42
N MET A 97 24.55 19.00 -16.05
CA MET A 97 25.56 19.61 -16.91
C MET A 97 26.71 18.63 -17.21
N PRO A 98 27.34 18.69 -18.39
CA PRO A 98 28.49 17.85 -18.71
C PRO A 98 29.61 18.01 -17.68
N GLY A 99 30.12 16.88 -17.18
CA GLY A 99 31.20 16.85 -16.19
C GLY A 99 31.02 15.72 -15.18
N PHE A 100 31.69 15.86 -14.02
CA PHE A 100 31.76 14.84 -12.98
C PHE A 100 30.38 14.36 -12.49
N CYS A 101 29.44 15.28 -12.21
CA CYS A 101 28.14 14.90 -11.63
C CYS A 101 27.33 13.99 -12.57
N ARG A 102 27.36 14.28 -13.88
CA ARG A 102 26.71 13.45 -14.89
C ARG A 102 27.36 12.06 -14.95
N GLU A 103 28.69 12.00 -14.99
CA GLU A 103 29.42 10.72 -15.01
C GLU A 103 29.18 9.89 -13.74
N PHE A 104 29.11 10.57 -12.59
CA PHE A 104 28.78 9.95 -11.31
C PHE A 104 27.36 9.37 -11.33
N ASN A 105 26.36 10.14 -11.78
CA ASN A 105 24.98 9.68 -11.93
C ASN A 105 24.88 8.45 -12.84
N GLU A 106 25.50 8.47 -14.03
CA GLU A 106 25.43 7.33 -14.96
C GLU A 106 26.09 6.06 -14.40
N LYS A 107 27.25 6.20 -13.73
CA LYS A 107 27.90 5.07 -13.05
C LYS A 107 27.06 4.53 -11.90
N TYR A 108 26.46 5.42 -11.12
CA TYR A 108 25.61 5.04 -9.99
C TYR A 108 24.34 4.33 -10.48
N LYS A 109 23.66 4.90 -11.49
CA LYS A 109 22.52 4.28 -12.18
C LYS A 109 22.87 2.89 -12.67
N GLY A 110 23.98 2.72 -13.40
CA GLY A 110 24.45 1.40 -13.85
C GLY A 110 24.68 0.39 -12.72
N SER A 111 25.08 0.85 -11.52
CA SER A 111 25.30 -0.02 -10.36
C SER A 111 24.01 -0.53 -9.69
N VAL A 112 22.90 0.17 -9.88
CA VAL A 112 21.60 -0.15 -9.23
C VAL A 112 20.57 -0.71 -10.22
N SER A 113 20.60 -0.33 -11.49
CA SER A 113 19.60 -0.72 -12.51
C SER A 113 19.56 -2.21 -12.84
N GLY A 114 20.58 -3.00 -12.51
CA GLY A 114 20.59 -4.46 -12.71
C GLY A 114 20.01 -5.27 -11.55
N ARG A 115 19.52 -4.60 -10.49
CA ARG A 115 18.97 -5.27 -9.31
C ARG A 115 17.47 -5.37 -9.42
N ARG A 116 16.93 -6.56 -9.20
CA ARG A 116 15.49 -6.75 -9.03
C ARG A 116 15.08 -6.09 -7.71
N MET A 117 14.29 -5.03 -7.78
CA MET A 117 13.81 -4.29 -6.63
C MET A 117 12.30 -4.51 -6.47
N LEU A 118 11.88 -4.77 -5.23
CA LEU A 118 10.49 -5.03 -4.90
C LEU A 118 9.99 -3.98 -3.93
N VAL A 119 8.79 -3.47 -4.16
CA VAL A 119 8.08 -2.57 -3.24
C VAL A 119 6.85 -3.28 -2.69
N ASN A 120 6.35 -2.80 -1.55
CA ASN A 120 5.04 -3.19 -1.05
C ASN A 120 4.12 -1.99 -1.12
N GLU A 121 3.00 -2.13 -1.83
CA GLU A 121 1.92 -1.17 -1.82
C GLU A 121 0.78 -1.71 -0.96
N LEU A 122 0.31 -0.88 -0.04
CA LEU A 122 -0.74 -1.24 0.90
C LEU A 122 -2.05 -0.61 0.47
N TYR A 123 -3.12 -1.40 0.43
CA TYR A 123 -4.45 -0.91 0.08
C TYR A 123 -5.47 -1.35 1.13
N LEU A 124 -6.35 -0.43 1.52
CA LEU A 124 -7.53 -0.68 2.33
C LEU A 124 -8.76 -0.35 1.50
N SER A 125 -9.56 -1.36 1.19
CA SER A 125 -10.83 -1.22 0.50
C SER A 125 -11.97 -1.27 1.51
N ILE A 126 -12.87 -0.29 1.48
CA ILE A 126 -14.07 -0.21 2.32
C ILE A 126 -15.28 -0.52 1.44
N VAL A 127 -16.04 -1.54 1.82
CA VAL A 127 -17.27 -1.95 1.15
C VAL A 127 -18.47 -1.62 2.03
N TYR A 128 -19.29 -0.68 1.58
CA TYR A 128 -20.57 -0.35 2.22
C TYR A 128 -21.71 -1.14 1.56
N ARG A 129 -22.56 -1.74 2.38
CA ARG A 129 -23.57 -2.73 2.00
C ARG A 129 -24.93 -2.27 2.52
N PRO A 130 -25.68 -1.45 1.77
CA PRO A 130 -27.00 -0.98 2.21
C PRO A 130 -27.92 -2.16 2.58
N GLU A 131 -27.87 -3.23 1.78
CA GLU A 131 -28.68 -4.43 1.94
C GLU A 131 -27.78 -5.69 2.04
N PRO A 132 -27.22 -6.00 3.22
CA PRO A 132 -26.23 -7.06 3.38
C PRO A 132 -26.81 -8.48 3.18
N VAL A 133 -28.14 -8.62 3.19
CA VAL A 133 -28.88 -9.84 2.88
C VAL A 133 -29.62 -9.61 1.57
N LYS A 134 -29.46 -10.52 0.60
CA LYS A 134 -30.19 -10.50 -0.67
C LYS A 134 -31.69 -10.72 -0.42
N PHE A 135 -32.42 -9.67 -0.05
CA PHE A 135 -33.86 -9.67 -0.20
C PHE A 135 -34.16 -9.51 -1.70
N ASN A 136 -35.21 -10.18 -2.20
CA ASN A 136 -35.54 -10.18 -3.62
C ASN A 136 -35.76 -8.75 -4.14
N ARG A 137 -34.73 -8.16 -4.77
CA ARG A 137 -34.76 -6.87 -5.48
C ARG A 137 -35.93 -6.72 -6.45
N PHE A 138 -36.46 -7.85 -6.94
CA PHE A 138 -37.64 -7.89 -7.79
C PHE A 138 -38.88 -7.24 -7.16
N ILE A 139 -38.95 -7.06 -5.84
CA ILE A 139 -40.12 -6.42 -5.19
C ILE A 139 -39.98 -4.88 -5.14
N GLU A 140 -38.77 -4.33 -4.94
CA GLU A 140 -38.56 -2.87 -4.88
C GLU A 140 -38.58 -2.19 -6.26
N LEU A 141 -38.29 -2.96 -7.33
CA LEU A 141 -38.25 -2.44 -8.70
C LEU A 141 -39.63 -2.05 -9.27
N PHE A 142 -40.73 -2.54 -8.69
CA PHE A 142 -42.09 -2.38 -9.22
C PHE A 142 -42.93 -1.23 -8.60
N GLY A 143 -42.32 -0.26 -7.89
CA GLY A 143 -43.11 0.82 -7.29
C GLY A 143 -42.42 2.13 -6.92
N GLN A 144 -41.09 2.21 -6.92
CA GLN A 144 -40.39 3.45 -6.54
C GLN A 144 -40.28 4.43 -7.71
N LYS A 145 -40.57 5.71 -7.44
CA LYS A 145 -40.37 6.81 -8.39
C LYS A 145 -38.87 7.05 -8.59
N GLU A 146 -38.49 7.53 -9.78
CA GLU A 146 -37.09 7.82 -10.12
C GLU A 146 -36.41 8.79 -9.13
N HIS A 147 -37.18 9.76 -8.61
CA HIS A 147 -36.72 10.70 -7.58
C HIS A 147 -36.31 10.00 -6.27
N GLU A 148 -37.15 9.13 -5.75
CA GLU A 148 -36.90 8.40 -4.50
C GLU A 148 -35.67 7.49 -4.61
N ARG A 149 -35.47 6.86 -5.78
CA ARG A 149 -34.27 6.06 -6.04
C ARG A 149 -33.00 6.89 -6.04
N ARG A 150 -33.06 8.09 -6.61
CA ARG A 150 -31.93 9.02 -6.65
C ARG A 150 -31.58 9.55 -5.26
N GLU A 151 -32.59 9.89 -4.46
CA GLU A 151 -32.40 10.30 -3.06
C GLU A 151 -31.75 9.18 -2.23
N LYS A 152 -32.29 7.94 -2.29
CA LYS A 152 -31.69 6.77 -1.62
C LYS A 152 -30.23 6.57 -2.04
N GLN A 153 -29.92 6.69 -3.33
CA GLN A 153 -28.54 6.56 -3.80
C GLN A 153 -27.62 7.67 -3.27
N LEU A 154 -28.11 8.90 -3.12
CA LEU A 154 -27.32 9.99 -2.54
C LEU A 154 -27.00 9.75 -1.07
N GLU A 155 -27.97 9.25 -0.28
CA GLU A 155 -27.76 8.87 1.12
C GLU A 155 -26.75 7.71 1.25
N GLU A 156 -26.80 6.73 0.36
CA GLU A 156 -25.84 5.62 0.30
C GLU A 156 -24.42 6.11 -0.04
N ILE A 157 -24.31 7.08 -0.95
CA ILE A 157 -23.04 7.74 -1.31
C ILE A 157 -22.49 8.55 -0.12
N GLU A 158 -23.34 9.28 0.59
CA GLU A 158 -22.96 10.01 1.80
C GLU A 158 -22.44 9.05 2.88
N SER A 159 -23.13 7.93 3.10
CA SER A 159 -22.72 6.91 4.08
C SER A 159 -21.33 6.33 3.80
N ILE A 160 -20.99 6.01 2.55
CA ILE A 160 -19.64 5.53 2.22
C ILE A 160 -18.60 6.66 2.22
N ASN A 161 -19.00 7.91 1.94
CA ASN A 161 -18.12 9.07 2.10
C ASN A 161 -17.73 9.28 3.56
N ASP A 162 -18.68 9.18 4.51
CA ASP A 162 -18.42 9.29 5.93
C ASP A 162 -17.46 8.20 6.42
N LEU A 163 -17.66 6.96 5.98
CA LEU A 163 -16.74 5.85 6.26
C LEU A 163 -15.33 6.10 5.70
N GLY A 164 -15.25 6.63 4.47
CA GLY A 164 -14.00 7.01 3.84
C GLY A 164 -13.28 8.14 4.61
N GLY A 165 -14.01 9.18 5.01
CA GLY A 165 -13.49 10.29 5.81
C GLY A 165 -12.98 9.82 7.17
N ALA A 166 -13.73 8.98 7.87
CA ALA A 166 -13.31 8.38 9.13
C ALA A 166 -12.03 7.56 8.98
N ALA A 167 -11.88 6.83 7.87
CA ALA A 167 -10.66 6.06 7.57
C ALA A 167 -9.46 6.97 7.28
N LEU A 168 -9.62 8.00 6.45
CA LEU A 168 -8.54 8.96 6.17
C LEU A 168 -8.05 9.64 7.46
N SER A 169 -8.97 10.09 8.32
CA SER A 169 -8.58 10.72 9.59
C SER A 169 -7.95 9.75 10.59
N SER A 170 -8.47 8.52 10.70
CA SER A 170 -7.95 7.54 11.67
C SER A 170 -6.61 6.95 11.25
N LEU A 171 -6.31 6.95 9.96
CA LEU A 171 -5.11 6.34 9.38
C LEU A 171 -4.06 7.36 8.95
N ASP A 172 -4.18 8.63 9.37
CA ASP A 172 -3.28 9.74 9.01
C ASP A 172 -1.79 9.39 9.11
N ARG A 173 -1.39 8.67 10.17
CA ARG A 173 0.00 8.18 10.37
C ARG A 173 0.52 7.32 9.22
N TYR A 174 -0.36 6.62 8.50
CA TYR A 174 -0.02 5.74 7.38
C TYR A 174 -0.06 6.47 6.03
N GLU A 175 -0.22 7.80 6.05
CA GLU A 175 -0.32 8.70 4.90
C GLU A 175 -1.38 8.21 3.91
N PRO A 176 -2.66 8.22 4.32
CA PRO A 176 -3.72 7.57 3.59
C PRO A 176 -4.19 8.40 2.43
N GLU A 177 -4.50 7.70 1.34
CA GLU A 177 -4.71 8.32 0.06
C GLU A 177 -5.89 7.68 -0.66
N MET A 178 -6.96 8.45 -0.86
CA MET A 178 -8.11 7.97 -1.63
C MET A 178 -7.72 7.78 -3.10
N LEU A 179 -7.99 6.60 -3.66
CA LEU A 179 -7.84 6.35 -5.09
C LEU A 179 -9.02 6.97 -5.84
N GLY A 180 -8.74 7.58 -6.99
CA GLY A 180 -9.78 8.21 -7.79
C GLY A 180 -9.48 8.26 -9.28
N CYS A 181 -10.31 9.02 -9.99
CA CYS A 181 -10.11 9.31 -11.39
C CYS A 181 -9.11 10.46 -11.58
N TYR A 182 -8.26 10.38 -12.60
CA TYR A 182 -7.28 11.40 -12.93
C TYR A 182 -7.16 11.59 -14.44
N GLU A 183 -6.68 12.75 -14.86
CA GLU A 183 -6.43 13.04 -16.28
C GLU A 183 -4.98 12.71 -16.65
N HIS A 184 -4.78 12.05 -17.78
CA HIS A 184 -3.47 11.83 -18.39
C HIS A 184 -3.56 11.92 -19.90
N ASN A 185 -2.74 12.80 -20.51
CA ASN A 185 -2.73 13.05 -21.96
C ASN A 185 -4.12 13.35 -22.56
N GLY A 186 -4.98 14.09 -21.84
CA GLY A 186 -6.33 14.44 -22.29
C GLY A 186 -7.37 13.32 -22.15
N PHE A 187 -7.03 12.19 -21.53
CA PHE A 187 -7.96 11.09 -21.24
C PHE A 187 -8.10 10.88 -19.73
N MET A 188 -9.30 10.47 -19.30
CA MET A 188 -9.55 10.09 -17.91
C MET A 188 -9.12 8.64 -17.66
N PHE A 189 -8.43 8.43 -16.55
CA PHE A 189 -8.01 7.14 -16.02
C PHE A 189 -8.55 6.96 -14.60
N SER A 190 -8.53 5.73 -14.06
CA SER A 190 -9.01 5.43 -12.72
C SER A 190 -8.00 4.58 -11.96
N GLU A 191 -7.40 5.13 -10.90
CA GLU A 191 -6.46 4.40 -10.03
C GLU A 191 -7.12 3.20 -9.35
N MET A 192 -8.42 3.28 -9.05
CA MET A 192 -9.18 2.16 -8.51
C MET A 192 -9.18 0.99 -9.50
N LEU A 193 -9.40 1.26 -10.79
CA LEU A 193 -9.39 0.24 -11.82
C LEU A 193 -7.99 -0.29 -12.12
N GLU A 194 -6.93 0.53 -11.99
CA GLU A 194 -5.55 0.05 -12.08
C GLU A 194 -5.25 -1.00 -11.01
N PHE A 195 -5.61 -0.71 -9.76
CA PHE A 195 -5.43 -1.64 -8.65
C PHE A 195 -6.29 -2.91 -8.82
N LEU A 196 -7.58 -2.75 -9.14
CA LEU A 196 -8.49 -3.90 -9.31
C LEU A 196 -8.11 -4.78 -10.51
N ALA A 197 -7.65 -4.18 -11.62
CA ALA A 197 -7.15 -4.91 -12.78
C ALA A 197 -5.85 -5.65 -12.43
N PHE A 198 -4.95 -5.05 -11.64
CA PHE A 198 -3.74 -5.73 -11.17
C PHE A 198 -4.06 -7.01 -10.40
N LEU A 199 -5.10 -7.02 -9.56
CA LEU A 199 -5.49 -8.21 -8.78
C LEU A 199 -5.90 -9.41 -9.66
N VAL A 200 -6.43 -9.14 -10.87
CA VAL A 200 -6.87 -10.19 -11.80
C VAL A 200 -5.88 -10.48 -12.93
N ASP A 201 -5.07 -9.50 -13.33
CA ASP A 201 -4.14 -9.64 -14.45
C ASP A 201 -2.70 -9.92 -14.01
N GLY A 202 -2.35 -9.60 -12.76
CA GLY A 202 -1.00 -9.77 -12.22
C GLY A 202 0.04 -8.83 -12.86
N GLU A 203 -0.39 -7.74 -13.48
CA GLU A 203 0.47 -6.76 -14.14
C GLU A 203 -0.11 -5.36 -14.01
N TRP A 204 0.72 -4.40 -13.58
CA TRP A 204 0.27 -3.04 -13.34
C TRP A 204 0.19 -2.26 -14.64
N ARG A 205 -0.95 -1.62 -14.89
CA ARG A 205 -1.17 -0.76 -16.06
C ARG A 205 -2.14 0.34 -15.74
N ARG A 206 -1.96 1.48 -16.42
CA ARG A 206 -2.96 2.53 -16.43
C ARG A 206 -4.27 2.03 -17.04
N PHE A 207 -5.38 2.34 -16.39
CA PHE A 207 -6.69 1.85 -16.78
C PHE A 207 -7.60 3.04 -17.17
N PRO A 208 -7.93 3.20 -18.47
CA PRO A 208 -8.76 4.31 -18.92
C PRO A 208 -10.18 4.17 -18.35
N LEU A 209 -10.79 5.29 -17.97
CA LEU A 209 -12.15 5.28 -17.44
C LEU A 209 -13.13 4.77 -18.51
N PRO A 210 -13.79 3.63 -18.30
CA PRO A 210 -14.54 2.98 -19.35
C PRO A 210 -15.96 3.52 -19.49
N ARG A 211 -16.54 3.28 -20.67
CA ARG A 211 -17.99 3.47 -20.91
C ARG A 211 -18.81 2.18 -20.72
N ALA A 212 -18.17 1.02 -20.81
CA ALA A 212 -18.79 -0.28 -20.56
C ALA A 212 -18.84 -0.60 -19.06
N GLU A 213 -19.57 -1.65 -18.68
CA GLU A 213 -19.53 -2.15 -17.30
C GLU A 213 -18.12 -2.65 -16.97
N ILE A 214 -17.67 -2.37 -15.74
CA ILE A 214 -16.30 -2.67 -15.31
C ILE A 214 -16.03 -4.17 -15.41
N LYS A 215 -16.95 -5.03 -14.98
CA LYS A 215 -16.80 -6.50 -15.03
C LYS A 215 -16.47 -7.04 -16.43
N ASP A 216 -16.96 -6.40 -17.49
CA ASP A 216 -16.82 -6.89 -18.87
C ASP A 216 -15.44 -6.59 -19.46
N ILE A 217 -14.68 -5.69 -18.84
CA ILE A 217 -13.44 -5.16 -19.41
C ILE A 217 -12.25 -5.16 -18.44
N LEU A 218 -12.49 -5.39 -17.14
CA LEU A 218 -11.44 -5.28 -16.11
C LEU A 218 -10.34 -6.31 -16.33
N CYS A 219 -10.71 -7.54 -16.71
CA CYS A 219 -9.77 -8.62 -16.90
C CYS A 219 -9.30 -8.66 -18.35
N THR A 220 -8.00 -8.48 -18.55
CA THR A 220 -7.35 -8.61 -19.86
C THR A 220 -6.54 -9.90 -19.99
N SER A 221 -6.28 -10.56 -18.86
CA SER A 221 -5.63 -11.84 -18.80
C SER A 221 -6.62 -13.00 -18.86
N ARG A 222 -6.11 -14.17 -19.25
CA ARG A 222 -6.86 -15.43 -19.18
C ARG A 222 -6.34 -16.27 -18.01
N PRO A 223 -7.08 -16.40 -16.89
CA PRO A 223 -6.69 -17.27 -15.79
C PRO A 223 -6.97 -18.73 -16.12
N PHE A 224 -5.97 -19.59 -15.89
CA PHE A 224 -6.08 -21.04 -15.98
C PHE A 224 -5.84 -21.67 -14.62
N PHE A 225 -6.76 -22.54 -14.20
CA PHE A 225 -6.70 -23.26 -12.94
C PHE A 225 -6.42 -24.74 -13.22
N GLY A 226 -5.20 -25.18 -12.95
CA GLY A 226 -4.71 -26.53 -13.16
C GLY A 226 -4.75 -27.40 -11.91
N LYS A 227 -4.42 -28.69 -12.08
CA LYS A 227 -4.31 -29.65 -10.98
C LYS A 227 -3.14 -29.32 -10.04
N GLY A 228 -3.21 -29.79 -8.80
CA GLY A 228 -2.15 -29.60 -7.79
C GLY A 228 -1.98 -28.15 -7.33
N GLY A 229 -3.02 -27.31 -7.52
CA GLY A 229 -2.97 -25.90 -7.16
C GLY A 229 -2.00 -25.09 -8.01
N LEU A 230 -1.80 -25.47 -9.27
CA LEU A 230 -1.07 -24.69 -10.26
C LEU A 230 -2.04 -23.76 -10.98
N MET A 231 -1.72 -22.48 -11.02
CA MET A 231 -2.42 -21.48 -11.81
C MET A 231 -1.48 -20.88 -12.87
N ALA A 232 -2.03 -20.48 -14.00
CA ALA A 232 -1.32 -19.66 -14.97
C ALA A 232 -2.18 -18.44 -15.35
N LEU A 233 -1.60 -17.25 -15.33
CA LEU A 233 -2.20 -16.03 -15.84
C LEU A 233 -1.59 -15.73 -17.19
N SER A 234 -2.36 -15.90 -18.26
CA SER A 234 -1.91 -15.51 -19.60
C SER A 234 -2.37 -14.08 -19.87
N GLY A 235 -1.54 -13.11 -19.47
CA GLY A 235 -1.72 -11.70 -19.80
C GLY A 235 -1.31 -11.40 -21.24
N PRO A 236 -1.54 -10.17 -21.72
CA PRO A 236 -1.26 -9.83 -23.11
C PRO A 236 0.23 -9.57 -23.40
N THR A 237 1.08 -9.33 -22.39
CA THR A 237 2.53 -9.15 -22.55
C THR A 237 3.34 -10.35 -22.08
N ARG A 238 2.87 -11.08 -21.06
CA ARG A 238 3.55 -12.26 -20.50
C ARG A 238 2.57 -13.27 -19.89
N THR A 239 3.01 -14.53 -19.82
CA THR A 239 2.36 -15.57 -19.02
C THR A 239 3.11 -15.74 -17.71
N GLN A 240 2.38 -15.80 -16.59
CA GLN A 240 2.93 -15.98 -15.24
C GLN A 240 2.33 -17.23 -14.60
N TYR A 241 3.14 -17.97 -13.83
CA TYR A 241 2.64 -19.07 -13.02
C TYR A 241 2.34 -18.57 -11.61
N ALA A 242 1.29 -19.12 -11.00
CA ALA A 242 0.86 -18.71 -9.67
C ALA A 242 0.33 -19.86 -8.84
N GLY A 243 0.26 -19.64 -7.53
CA GLY A 243 -0.36 -20.53 -6.56
C GLY A 243 -0.85 -19.73 -5.36
N ILE A 244 -1.90 -20.22 -4.70
CA ILE A 244 -2.51 -19.52 -3.57
C ILE A 244 -2.32 -20.35 -2.31
N LEU A 245 -1.82 -19.70 -1.26
CA LEU A 245 -1.77 -20.25 0.10
C LEU A 245 -2.90 -19.64 0.92
N ALA A 246 -3.75 -20.46 1.53
CA ALA A 246 -4.82 -20.02 2.42
C ALA A 246 -4.55 -20.49 3.86
N ILE A 247 -4.98 -19.71 4.86
CA ILE A 247 -4.86 -20.09 6.27
C ILE A 247 -5.78 -21.28 6.56
N GLN A 248 -5.20 -22.35 7.07
CA GLN A 248 -5.94 -23.50 7.59
C GLN A 248 -6.24 -23.36 9.09
N ASP A 249 -5.30 -22.81 9.85
CA ASP A 249 -5.44 -22.59 11.29
C ASP A 249 -4.70 -21.32 11.72
N TYR A 250 -5.30 -20.58 12.65
CA TYR A 250 -4.73 -19.34 13.18
C TYR A 250 -3.66 -19.65 14.25
N PRO A 251 -2.66 -18.77 14.43
CA PRO A 251 -1.67 -18.93 15.48
C PRO A 251 -2.31 -18.73 16.86
N SER A 252 -1.68 -19.29 17.90
CA SER A 252 -2.18 -19.17 19.27
C SER A 252 -2.20 -17.74 19.81
N ASN A 253 -1.30 -16.89 19.30
CA ASN A 253 -1.22 -15.47 19.66
C ASN A 253 -1.12 -14.62 18.39
N THR A 254 -1.66 -13.41 18.44
CA THR A 254 -1.50 -12.40 17.38
C THR A 254 -0.85 -11.15 17.96
N PHE A 255 0.08 -10.55 17.22
CA PHE A 255 0.76 -9.30 17.58
C PHE A 255 0.90 -8.41 16.33
N PRO A 256 1.03 -7.09 16.49
CA PRO A 256 1.24 -6.17 15.37
C PRO A 256 2.48 -6.54 14.56
N GLY A 257 2.29 -6.77 13.26
CA GLY A 257 3.38 -7.12 12.35
C GLY A 257 3.73 -8.60 12.30
N ILE A 258 2.85 -9.50 12.77
CA ILE A 258 3.03 -10.95 12.66
C ILE A 258 3.30 -11.42 11.21
N LEU A 259 2.85 -10.67 10.20
CA LEU A 259 3.08 -10.97 8.78
C LEU A 259 4.22 -10.17 8.14
N ASN A 260 5.02 -9.41 8.90
CA ASN A 260 6.09 -8.57 8.37
C ASN A 260 7.15 -9.36 7.59
N GLY A 261 7.37 -10.64 7.93
CA GLY A 261 8.28 -11.52 7.18
C GLY A 261 7.87 -11.72 5.70
N LEU A 262 6.62 -11.47 5.35
CA LEU A 262 6.16 -11.52 3.95
C LEU A 262 6.57 -10.26 3.15
N LEU A 263 6.83 -9.14 3.82
CA LEU A 263 7.15 -7.85 3.21
C LEU A 263 8.55 -7.80 2.58
N SER A 264 9.39 -8.79 2.83
CA SER A 264 10.79 -8.88 2.36
C SER A 264 11.06 -10.10 1.48
N LEU A 265 10.02 -10.87 1.09
CA LEU A 265 10.17 -12.04 0.23
C LEU A 265 10.80 -11.67 -1.13
N PRO A 266 11.67 -12.49 -1.72
CA PRO A 266 12.40 -12.12 -2.94
C PRO A 266 11.60 -12.31 -4.25
N PHE A 267 10.27 -12.26 -4.18
CA PHE A 267 9.36 -12.47 -5.31
C PHE A 267 8.07 -11.66 -5.17
N GLU A 268 7.34 -11.54 -6.28
CA GLU A 268 6.04 -10.86 -6.33
C GLU A 268 4.95 -11.72 -5.68
N CYS A 269 4.09 -11.09 -4.88
CA CYS A 269 2.96 -11.75 -4.24
C CYS A 269 1.87 -10.74 -3.86
N VAL A 270 0.64 -11.23 -3.68
CA VAL A 270 -0.48 -10.44 -3.16
C VAL A 270 -1.01 -11.11 -1.91
N LEU A 271 -0.85 -10.46 -0.76
CA LEU A 271 -1.53 -10.86 0.47
C LEU A 271 -2.89 -10.17 0.50
N THR A 272 -3.97 -10.96 0.51
CA THR A 272 -5.34 -10.45 0.62
C THR A 272 -5.95 -10.91 1.94
N GLN A 273 -6.52 -9.96 2.67
CA GLN A 273 -7.32 -10.19 3.86
C GLN A 273 -8.69 -9.55 3.68
N SER A 274 -9.75 -10.23 4.10
CA SER A 274 -11.10 -9.65 4.14
C SER A 274 -11.66 -9.77 5.54
N PHE A 275 -12.44 -8.80 5.98
CA PHE A 275 -13.08 -8.78 7.30
C PHE A 275 -14.50 -8.21 7.16
N THR A 276 -15.50 -9.05 7.42
CA THR A 276 -16.92 -8.63 7.44
C THR A 276 -17.39 -8.51 8.88
N PHE A 277 -17.77 -7.31 9.31
CA PHE A 277 -18.22 -7.08 10.67
C PHE A 277 -19.46 -7.92 11.01
N LEU A 278 -19.44 -8.54 12.20
CA LEU A 278 -20.61 -9.21 12.75
C LEU A 278 -21.41 -8.21 13.58
N SER A 279 -22.74 -8.35 13.59
CA SER A 279 -23.54 -7.68 14.60
C SER A 279 -23.15 -8.15 15.99
N LYS A 280 -23.25 -7.27 16.99
CA LYS A 280 -22.90 -7.60 18.38
C LYS A 280 -23.64 -8.84 18.89
N ALA A 281 -24.94 -8.96 18.58
CA ALA A 281 -25.74 -10.12 18.93
C ALA A 281 -25.23 -11.42 18.27
N ASN A 282 -24.86 -11.36 16.98
CA ASN A 282 -24.31 -12.51 16.29
C ASN A 282 -22.94 -12.92 16.85
N ALA A 283 -22.09 -11.95 17.16
CA ALA A 283 -20.78 -12.17 17.76
C ALA A 283 -20.89 -12.88 19.12
N ILE A 284 -21.71 -12.34 20.04
CA ILE A 284 -22.01 -12.95 21.35
C ILE A 284 -22.55 -14.38 21.15
N GLY A 285 -23.56 -14.55 20.30
CA GLY A 285 -24.15 -15.86 20.04
C GLY A 285 -23.15 -16.88 19.49
N ARG A 286 -22.18 -16.47 18.66
CA ARG A 286 -21.13 -17.36 18.14
C ARG A 286 -20.13 -17.75 19.23
N MET A 287 -19.66 -16.80 20.04
CA MET A 287 -18.74 -17.07 21.15
C MET A 287 -19.36 -17.95 22.23
N THR A 288 -20.61 -17.70 22.63
CA THR A 288 -21.32 -18.54 23.62
C THR A 288 -21.51 -19.97 23.12
N ARG A 289 -21.80 -20.15 21.82
CA ARG A 289 -21.86 -21.50 21.22
C ARG A 289 -20.51 -22.19 21.19
N GLN A 290 -19.43 -21.45 20.94
CA GLN A 290 -18.07 -21.99 20.98
C GLN A 290 -17.71 -22.44 22.41
N GLN A 291 -17.98 -21.61 23.41
CA GLN A 291 -17.80 -21.95 24.82
C GLN A 291 -18.57 -23.22 25.20
N ALA A 292 -19.86 -23.29 24.86
CA ALA A 292 -20.70 -24.45 25.16
C ALA A 292 -20.18 -25.74 24.51
N ARG A 293 -19.63 -25.66 23.28
CA ARG A 293 -19.01 -26.82 22.62
C ARG A 293 -17.78 -27.32 23.36
N MET A 294 -16.94 -26.41 23.89
CA MET A 294 -15.74 -26.77 24.63
C MET A 294 -16.08 -27.43 25.97
N VAL A 295 -17.05 -26.85 26.70
CA VAL A 295 -17.57 -27.43 27.96
C VAL A 295 -18.14 -28.83 27.71
N ASN A 296 -18.96 -29.00 26.67
CA ASN A 296 -19.62 -30.27 26.38
C ASN A 296 -18.67 -31.35 25.82
N ALA A 297 -17.55 -30.95 25.20
CA ALA A 297 -16.54 -31.88 24.71
C ALA A 297 -15.73 -32.55 25.84
N GLY A 298 -15.95 -32.16 27.11
CA GLY A 298 -15.17 -32.65 28.24
C GLY A 298 -13.72 -32.16 28.21
N ASP A 299 -13.46 -31.08 27.47
CA ASP A 299 -12.13 -30.53 27.29
C ASP A 299 -11.69 -29.88 28.61
N VAL A 300 -10.59 -30.37 29.21
CA VAL A 300 -10.08 -29.96 30.53
C VAL A 300 -9.41 -28.57 30.48
N ALA A 301 -9.85 -27.71 29.55
CA ALA A 301 -9.26 -26.41 29.27
C ALA A 301 -9.98 -25.30 30.06
N GLU A 302 -9.96 -25.39 31.40
CA GLU A 302 -10.55 -24.37 32.29
C GLU A 302 -10.09 -22.95 31.94
N THR A 303 -8.80 -22.80 31.61
CA THR A 303 -8.22 -21.51 31.19
C THR A 303 -8.85 -20.99 29.90
N GLN A 304 -9.05 -21.83 28.87
CA GLN A 304 -9.65 -21.37 27.61
C GLN A 304 -11.13 -20.99 27.79
N ILE A 305 -11.85 -21.70 28.66
CA ILE A 305 -13.24 -21.33 28.99
C ILE A 305 -13.27 -19.98 29.71
N ALA A 306 -12.34 -19.74 30.64
CA ALA A 306 -12.18 -18.47 31.33
C ALA A 306 -11.80 -17.33 30.36
N ASP A 307 -10.89 -17.60 29.41
CA ASP A 307 -10.49 -16.64 28.38
C ASP A 307 -11.67 -16.26 27.47
N ILE A 308 -12.51 -17.22 27.09
CA ILE A 308 -13.73 -16.92 26.31
C ILE A 308 -14.72 -16.09 27.13
N SER A 309 -14.88 -16.37 28.43
CA SER A 309 -15.71 -15.55 29.32
C SER A 309 -15.19 -14.11 29.42
N ALA A 310 -13.88 -13.92 29.62
CA ALA A 310 -13.28 -12.60 29.67
C ALA A 310 -13.41 -11.86 28.32
N ALA A 311 -13.23 -12.58 27.21
CA ALA A 311 -13.40 -12.02 25.87
C ALA A 311 -14.87 -11.64 25.58
N LEU A 312 -15.84 -12.39 26.10
CA LEU A 312 -17.27 -12.03 26.05
C LEU A 312 -17.52 -10.71 26.79
N ASP A 313 -16.96 -10.53 27.99
CA ASP A 313 -17.06 -9.29 28.76
C ASP A 313 -16.45 -8.10 28.02
N ASP A 314 -15.29 -8.31 27.39
CA ASP A 314 -14.61 -7.30 26.57
C ASP A 314 -15.42 -6.93 25.32
N LEU A 315 -16.05 -7.90 24.65
CA LEU A 315 -16.96 -7.68 23.52
C LEU A 315 -18.20 -6.90 23.96
N VAL A 316 -18.79 -7.24 25.11
CA VAL A 316 -19.93 -6.51 25.68
C VAL A 316 -19.53 -5.08 26.04
N SER A 317 -18.32 -4.89 26.55
CA SER A 317 -17.72 -3.58 26.86
C SER A 317 -17.21 -2.83 25.63
N ASN A 318 -17.44 -3.37 24.43
CA ASN A 318 -16.98 -2.83 23.15
C ASN A 318 -15.46 -2.61 23.09
N ARG A 319 -14.59 -3.36 23.78
CA ARG A 319 -13.12 -3.20 23.68
C ARG A 319 -12.56 -3.66 22.33
N PHE A 320 -13.28 -4.54 21.67
CA PHE A 320 -13.06 -4.96 20.29
C PHE A 320 -14.42 -5.28 19.65
N VAL A 321 -14.41 -5.47 18.33
CA VAL A 321 -15.53 -6.03 17.58
C VAL A 321 -15.11 -7.34 16.92
N MET A 322 -16.07 -8.17 16.50
CA MET A 322 -15.78 -9.41 15.79
C MET A 322 -16.15 -9.32 14.31
N GLY A 323 -15.45 -10.08 13.49
CA GLY A 323 -15.73 -10.17 12.07
C GLY A 323 -15.36 -11.53 11.50
N ALA A 324 -16.02 -11.87 10.40
CA ALA A 324 -15.71 -13.02 9.58
C ALA A 324 -14.52 -12.69 8.67
N HIS A 325 -13.39 -13.34 8.92
CA HIS A 325 -12.10 -13.08 8.29
C HIS A 325 -11.67 -14.21 7.34
N SER A 326 -11.02 -13.83 6.23
CA SER A 326 -10.35 -14.76 5.32
C SER A 326 -9.02 -14.15 4.90
N LEU A 327 -7.97 -14.97 4.84
CA LEU A 327 -6.62 -14.59 4.44
C LEU A 327 -6.10 -15.55 3.36
N ALA A 328 -5.59 -14.99 2.28
CA ALA A 328 -4.96 -15.72 1.19
C ALA A 328 -3.70 -14.98 0.71
N LEU A 329 -2.68 -15.73 0.32
CA LEU A 329 -1.44 -15.24 -0.27
C LEU A 329 -1.29 -15.83 -1.66
N LEU A 330 -1.44 -14.98 -2.69
CA LEU A 330 -1.17 -15.31 -4.08
C LEU A 330 0.33 -15.11 -4.35
N VAL A 331 1.01 -16.16 -4.80
CA VAL A 331 2.45 -16.17 -5.07
C VAL A 331 2.67 -16.34 -6.57
N TYR A 332 3.55 -15.52 -7.16
CA TYR A 332 3.87 -15.56 -8.58
C TYR A 332 5.27 -16.15 -8.85
N ALA A 333 5.47 -16.68 -10.05
CA ALA A 333 6.76 -17.07 -10.60
C ALA A 333 6.74 -17.10 -12.14
N GLU A 334 7.93 -17.10 -12.76
CA GLU A 334 8.09 -17.20 -14.22
C GLU A 334 7.86 -18.62 -14.74
N ASP A 335 8.10 -19.63 -13.90
CA ASP A 335 7.90 -21.03 -14.24
C ASP A 335 7.41 -21.85 -13.02
N GLN A 336 7.02 -23.10 -13.27
CA GLN A 336 6.49 -23.99 -12.24
C GLN A 336 7.53 -24.37 -11.17
N LYS A 337 8.82 -24.41 -11.50
CA LYS A 337 9.88 -24.75 -10.55
C LYS A 337 10.07 -23.60 -9.57
N GLY A 338 10.25 -22.38 -10.08
CA GLY A 338 10.31 -21.16 -9.29
C GLY A 338 9.06 -20.94 -8.44
N LEU A 339 7.88 -21.33 -8.94
CA LEU A 339 6.66 -21.26 -8.14
C LEU A 339 6.73 -22.13 -6.89
N ASN A 340 7.24 -23.36 -7.00
CA ASN A 340 7.37 -24.24 -5.83
C ASN A 340 8.41 -23.72 -4.83
N GLU A 341 9.51 -23.14 -5.32
CA GLU A 341 10.52 -22.48 -4.47
C GLU A 341 9.91 -21.29 -3.71
N ASN A 342 9.16 -20.42 -4.41
CA ASN A 342 8.49 -19.26 -3.81
C ASN A 342 7.41 -19.69 -2.80
N ILE A 343 6.62 -20.72 -3.12
CA ILE A 343 5.62 -21.29 -2.20
C ILE A 343 6.29 -21.84 -0.94
N ASN A 344 7.42 -22.54 -1.06
CA ASN A 344 8.14 -23.05 0.10
C ASN A 344 8.67 -21.92 1.00
N ALA A 345 9.21 -20.86 0.39
CA ALA A 345 9.69 -19.69 1.13
C ALA A 345 8.55 -18.93 1.84
N ALA A 346 7.45 -18.67 1.14
CA ALA A 346 6.25 -18.05 1.72
C ALA A 346 5.66 -18.92 2.84
N GLY A 347 5.58 -20.23 2.60
CA GLY A 347 5.12 -21.21 3.58
C GLY A 347 5.98 -21.25 4.84
N SER A 348 7.31 -21.20 4.68
CA SER A 348 8.25 -21.11 5.79
C SER A 348 8.02 -19.84 6.61
N ALA A 349 7.79 -18.69 5.96
CA ALA A 349 7.50 -17.43 6.64
C ALA A 349 6.20 -17.49 7.46
N LEU A 350 5.14 -18.09 6.91
CA LEU A 350 3.88 -18.31 7.63
C LEU A 350 4.05 -19.29 8.81
N SER A 351 4.72 -20.41 8.60
CA SER A 351 4.95 -21.41 9.66
C SER A 351 5.84 -20.89 10.78
N HIS A 352 6.79 -20.01 10.48
CA HIS A 352 7.66 -19.39 11.49
C HIS A 352 6.87 -18.60 12.55
N VAL A 353 5.71 -18.04 12.18
CA VAL A 353 4.81 -17.32 13.09
C VAL A 353 3.62 -18.15 13.55
N GLY A 354 3.70 -19.48 13.39
CA GLY A 354 2.67 -20.41 13.87
C GLY A 354 1.41 -20.47 13.02
N ILE A 355 1.40 -19.90 11.80
CA ILE A 355 0.28 -20.01 10.88
C ILE A 355 0.37 -21.35 10.14
N LYS A 356 -0.66 -22.18 10.29
CA LYS A 356 -0.84 -23.37 9.47
C LYS A 356 -1.52 -22.98 8.17
N TYR A 357 -0.88 -23.26 7.04
CA TYR A 357 -1.39 -22.92 5.71
C TYR A 357 -1.64 -24.16 4.86
N ALA A 358 -2.48 -24.01 3.83
CA ALA A 358 -2.68 -25.00 2.79
C ALA A 358 -2.55 -24.35 1.42
N ARG A 359 -1.93 -25.05 0.46
CA ARG A 359 -1.98 -24.65 -0.96
C ARG A 359 -3.36 -24.98 -1.50
N GLU A 360 -4.04 -23.99 -2.05
CA GLU A 360 -5.38 -24.17 -2.62
C GLU A 360 -5.32 -24.93 -3.95
N GLU A 361 -6.17 -25.95 -4.07
CA GLU A 361 -6.33 -26.75 -5.28
C GLU A 361 -7.78 -26.68 -5.77
N ALA A 362 -8.72 -27.32 -5.07
CA ALA A 362 -10.13 -27.29 -5.46
C ALA A 362 -10.75 -25.88 -5.37
N GLY A 363 -10.33 -25.11 -4.37
CA GLY A 363 -10.82 -23.74 -4.14
C GLY A 363 -10.05 -22.66 -4.87
N ILE A 364 -9.04 -22.99 -5.69
CA ILE A 364 -8.09 -21.99 -6.21
C ILE A 364 -8.75 -20.86 -7.01
N ALA A 365 -9.74 -21.17 -7.84
CA ALA A 365 -10.49 -20.16 -8.59
C ALA A 365 -11.28 -19.24 -7.64
N GLY A 366 -11.93 -19.81 -6.62
CA GLY A 366 -12.62 -19.03 -5.59
C GLY A 366 -11.65 -18.13 -4.83
N SER A 367 -10.55 -18.67 -4.33
CA SER A 367 -9.53 -17.91 -3.61
C SER A 367 -8.94 -16.78 -4.44
N PHE A 368 -8.76 -17.00 -5.75
CA PHE A 368 -8.28 -15.99 -6.68
C PHE A 368 -9.28 -14.82 -6.82
N TYR A 369 -10.55 -15.11 -7.07
CA TYR A 369 -11.58 -14.07 -7.22
C TYR A 369 -12.02 -13.45 -5.89
N ALA A 370 -11.80 -14.12 -4.75
CA ALA A 370 -12.02 -13.58 -3.41
C ALA A 370 -11.09 -12.40 -3.08
N GLN A 371 -9.99 -12.24 -3.85
CA GLN A 371 -9.11 -11.08 -3.73
C GLN A 371 -9.82 -9.77 -4.07
N LEU A 372 -10.82 -9.82 -4.95
CA LEU A 372 -11.60 -8.65 -5.35
C LEU A 372 -12.48 -8.17 -4.18
N PRO A 373 -12.31 -6.93 -3.69
CA PRO A 373 -13.19 -6.35 -2.68
C PRO A 373 -14.67 -6.50 -3.02
N GLY A 374 -15.45 -6.97 -2.05
CA GLY A 374 -16.90 -7.21 -2.20
C GLY A 374 -17.27 -8.56 -2.80
N ASN A 375 -16.29 -9.40 -3.18
CA ASN A 375 -16.57 -10.73 -3.73
C ASN A 375 -16.77 -11.80 -2.63
N PHE A 376 -17.75 -11.56 -1.74
CA PHE A 376 -17.95 -12.32 -0.50
C PHE A 376 -18.15 -13.83 -0.70
N SER A 377 -18.75 -14.23 -1.83
CA SER A 377 -19.18 -15.62 -2.08
C SER A 377 -18.03 -16.58 -2.37
N TYR A 378 -16.87 -16.06 -2.78
CA TYR A 378 -15.72 -16.89 -3.13
C TYR A 378 -14.69 -17.03 -2.00
N ARG A 379 -14.90 -16.35 -0.87
CA ARG A 379 -13.99 -16.42 0.27
C ARG A 379 -13.89 -17.85 0.79
N VAL A 380 -12.68 -18.40 0.76
CA VAL A 380 -12.39 -19.71 1.32
C VAL A 380 -11.93 -19.58 2.78
N ARG A 381 -12.11 -20.65 3.57
CA ARG A 381 -11.58 -20.79 4.94
C ARG A 381 -11.90 -19.61 5.86
N VAL A 382 -13.14 -19.14 5.80
CA VAL A 382 -13.60 -18.02 6.63
C VAL A 382 -13.63 -18.45 8.11
N GLY A 383 -12.99 -17.66 8.97
CA GLY A 383 -12.98 -17.85 10.42
C GLY A 383 -13.29 -16.55 11.15
N ASP A 384 -13.92 -16.64 12.33
CA ASP A 384 -14.24 -15.44 13.11
C ASP A 384 -13.04 -15.03 13.97
N ILE A 385 -12.66 -13.75 13.88
CA ILE A 385 -11.60 -13.16 14.68
C ILE A 385 -12.04 -11.82 15.25
N THR A 386 -11.29 -11.30 16.23
CA THR A 386 -11.51 -9.96 16.76
C THR A 386 -10.85 -8.90 15.88
N SER A 387 -11.29 -7.63 15.99
CA SER A 387 -10.64 -6.48 15.36
C SER A 387 -9.19 -6.31 15.83
N ARG A 388 -8.85 -6.72 17.05
CA ARG A 388 -7.47 -6.75 17.56
C ARG A 388 -6.62 -7.76 16.80
N ASN A 389 -7.14 -8.95 16.54
CA ASN A 389 -6.43 -9.94 15.72
C ASN A 389 -6.26 -9.42 14.28
N PHE A 390 -7.30 -8.85 13.69
CA PHE A 390 -7.23 -8.27 12.34
C PHE A 390 -6.19 -7.15 12.26
N ALA A 391 -6.16 -6.23 13.23
CA ALA A 391 -5.13 -5.19 13.32
C ALA A 391 -3.71 -5.75 13.51
N GLY A 392 -3.56 -6.95 14.07
CA GLY A 392 -2.28 -7.65 14.16
C GLY A 392 -1.81 -8.20 12.80
N PHE A 393 -2.72 -8.82 12.04
CA PHE A 393 -2.43 -9.33 10.69
C PHE A 393 -2.31 -8.22 9.64
N SER A 394 -3.07 -7.14 9.79
CA SER A 394 -3.09 -5.96 8.92
C SER A 394 -2.62 -4.72 9.68
N ALA A 395 -1.37 -4.74 10.16
CA ALA A 395 -0.77 -3.64 10.92
C ALA A 395 -0.36 -2.43 10.06
N PHE A 396 -0.50 -2.55 8.73
CA PHE A 396 -0.05 -1.56 7.74
C PHE A 396 1.40 -1.10 7.94
N HIS A 397 2.25 -2.03 8.38
CA HIS A 397 3.69 -1.85 8.40
C HIS A 397 4.25 -1.85 6.98
N ASN A 398 5.21 -0.98 6.71
CA ASN A 398 5.91 -0.95 5.42
C ASN A 398 7.36 -0.48 5.56
N TYR A 399 8.11 -0.62 4.47
CA TYR A 399 9.39 0.06 4.27
C TYR A 399 9.13 1.36 3.51
N PRO A 400 9.44 2.52 4.09
CA PRO A 400 9.30 3.78 3.37
C PRO A 400 10.10 3.75 2.07
N ILE A 401 9.45 4.06 0.95
CA ILE A 401 10.11 4.14 -0.35
C ILE A 401 10.43 5.59 -0.75
N GLY A 402 9.92 6.58 0.00
CA GLY A 402 10.00 7.98 -0.39
C GLY A 402 9.20 8.27 -1.66
N GLN A 403 9.47 9.39 -2.30
CA GLN A 403 8.71 9.84 -3.47
C GLN A 403 9.64 10.14 -4.64
N ILE A 404 9.46 9.42 -5.75
CA ILE A 404 10.30 9.57 -6.94
C ILE A 404 10.03 10.88 -7.68
N ARG A 405 8.77 11.33 -7.77
CA ARG A 405 8.31 12.47 -8.59
C ARG A 405 7.36 13.37 -7.82
N GLY A 406 7.26 14.63 -8.24
CA GLY A 406 6.37 15.59 -7.60
C GLY A 406 6.85 16.02 -6.21
N ASN A 407 8.18 16.03 -6.02
CA ASN A 407 8.82 16.64 -4.86
C ASN A 407 9.06 18.14 -5.13
N GLN A 408 9.32 18.91 -4.09
CA GLN A 408 9.53 20.35 -4.19
C GLN A 408 10.67 20.78 -5.14
N TRP A 409 11.73 19.98 -5.32
CA TRP A 409 12.79 20.28 -6.31
C TRP A 409 12.62 19.54 -7.64
N GLY A 410 11.59 18.71 -7.78
CA GLY A 410 11.38 17.82 -8.93
C GLY A 410 11.54 16.35 -8.56
N ASP A 411 12.22 15.57 -9.41
CA ASP A 411 12.45 14.15 -9.15
C ASP A 411 13.44 13.91 -8.02
N ALA A 412 13.34 12.76 -7.34
CA ALA A 412 14.09 12.44 -6.13
C ALA A 412 15.60 12.68 -6.26
N VAL A 413 16.21 13.27 -5.23
CA VAL A 413 17.63 13.65 -5.22
C VAL A 413 18.50 12.44 -5.57
N MET A 414 18.29 11.32 -4.89
CA MET A 414 19.07 10.10 -5.08
C MET A 414 18.23 8.88 -4.70
N MET A 415 18.41 7.77 -5.40
CA MET A 415 17.82 6.48 -5.00
C MET A 415 18.83 5.67 -4.20
N PHE A 416 18.44 5.18 -3.03
CA PHE A 416 19.19 4.18 -2.26
C PHE A 416 18.54 2.80 -2.40
N VAL A 417 19.32 1.75 -2.11
CA VAL A 417 18.80 0.37 -2.01
C VAL A 417 18.70 0.02 -0.53
N THR A 418 17.51 -0.31 -0.05
CA THR A 418 17.27 -0.70 1.34
C THR A 418 17.82 -2.09 1.64
N THR A 419 17.91 -2.43 2.92
CA THR A 419 18.23 -3.79 3.40
C THR A 419 17.19 -4.82 2.94
N SER A 420 15.94 -4.42 2.72
CA SER A 420 14.84 -5.25 2.21
C SER A 420 14.84 -5.42 0.67
N GLY A 421 15.82 -4.84 -0.03
CA GLY A 421 15.92 -4.90 -1.49
C GLY A 421 14.93 -3.99 -2.22
N SER A 422 14.38 -2.98 -1.55
CA SER A 422 13.47 -1.98 -2.11
C SER A 422 14.24 -0.70 -2.50
N PRO A 423 13.73 0.10 -3.44
CA PRO A 423 14.25 1.44 -3.68
C PRO A 423 13.81 2.39 -2.58
N TYR A 424 14.68 3.30 -2.16
CA TYR A 424 14.36 4.45 -1.33
C TYR A 424 14.73 5.74 -2.05
N TYR A 425 13.71 6.50 -2.47
CA TYR A 425 13.81 7.76 -3.18
C TYR A 425 14.01 8.91 -2.20
N PHE A 426 15.27 9.22 -1.91
CA PHE A 426 15.65 10.24 -0.94
C PHE A 426 15.40 11.65 -1.47
N ASN A 427 14.82 12.48 -0.59
CA ASN A 427 14.61 13.91 -0.77
C ASN A 427 14.96 14.63 0.52
N PHE A 428 15.43 15.87 0.41
CA PHE A 428 15.73 16.71 1.58
C PHE A 428 14.48 17.24 2.27
N HIS A 429 13.38 17.36 1.53
CA HIS A 429 12.09 17.83 2.03
C HIS A 429 11.25 16.63 2.42
N ARG A 430 10.49 16.80 3.49
CA ARG A 430 9.40 15.89 3.81
C ARG A 430 8.20 16.31 2.96
N ASN A 431 7.72 15.44 2.07
CA ASN A 431 6.46 15.71 1.38
C ASN A 431 5.30 15.46 2.33
N GLU A 432 4.38 16.42 2.42
CA GLU A 432 3.08 16.26 3.06
C GLU A 432 2.01 16.05 1.97
N GLY A 433 1.96 14.84 1.40
CA GLY A 433 0.89 14.42 0.47
C GLY A 433 1.30 14.20 -1.00
N ARG A 434 0.29 13.90 -1.84
CA ARG A 434 0.43 13.39 -3.22
C ARG A 434 1.11 14.36 -4.20
N GLN A 435 1.05 15.65 -3.91
CA GLN A 435 1.64 16.70 -4.74
C GLN A 435 2.18 17.80 -3.82
N SER A 436 3.49 17.83 -3.55
CA SER A 436 4.11 19.10 -3.18
C SER A 436 4.18 19.91 -4.47
N HIS A 437 3.16 20.74 -4.69
CA HIS A 437 3.30 21.78 -5.69
C HIS A 437 4.53 22.59 -5.28
N MET A 438 5.40 22.93 -6.24
CA MET A 438 6.29 24.06 -6.06
C MET A 438 5.41 25.30 -5.89
N ASP A 439 4.99 25.58 -4.66
CA ASP A 439 4.43 26.87 -4.32
C ASP A 439 5.61 27.86 -4.33
N PRO A 440 5.65 28.85 -5.24
CA PRO A 440 6.70 29.86 -5.23
C PRO A 440 6.79 30.61 -3.89
N ASN A 441 5.68 30.63 -3.13
CA ASN A 441 5.51 31.35 -1.89
C ASN A 441 5.62 30.46 -0.64
N HIS A 442 5.58 29.13 -0.77
CA HIS A 442 5.74 28.19 0.34
C HIS A 442 6.87 27.22 0.06
N ARG A 443 7.92 27.26 0.88
CA ARG A 443 9.09 26.40 0.74
C ARG A 443 9.18 25.47 1.93
N ASP A 444 9.07 24.17 1.69
CA ASP A 444 9.27 23.19 2.75
C ASP A 444 10.72 23.25 3.25
N LEU A 445 10.93 22.87 4.50
CA LEU A 445 12.25 22.85 5.11
C LEU A 445 13.05 21.65 4.61
N ALA A 446 14.26 21.90 4.12
CA ALA A 446 15.16 20.89 3.54
C ALA A 446 16.24 20.39 4.52
N ASN A 447 16.01 20.52 5.83
CA ASN A 447 17.06 20.32 6.84
C ASN A 447 17.41 18.83 6.95
N THR A 448 18.70 18.50 6.78
CA THR A 448 19.20 17.13 6.90
C THR A 448 20.42 17.10 7.83
N MET A 449 20.47 16.09 8.70
CA MET A 449 21.56 15.88 9.64
C MET A 449 22.24 14.54 9.36
N VAL A 450 23.56 14.55 9.19
CA VAL A 450 24.38 13.35 8.98
C VAL A 450 25.27 13.14 10.20
N ILE A 451 24.98 12.10 10.98
CA ILE A 451 25.75 11.75 12.19
C ILE A 451 26.49 10.42 11.96
N GLY A 452 27.71 10.34 12.48
CA GLY A 452 28.54 9.14 12.39
C GLY A 452 29.95 9.38 12.95
N GLN A 453 30.64 8.32 13.34
CA GLN A 453 32.02 8.40 13.84
C GLN A 453 33.00 8.83 12.74
N SER A 454 34.22 9.21 13.11
CA SER A 454 35.26 9.49 12.09
C SER A 454 35.52 8.25 11.23
N GLY A 455 35.71 8.44 9.93
CA GLY A 455 35.90 7.34 8.97
C GLY A 455 34.63 6.59 8.54
N SER A 456 33.44 6.93 9.05
CA SER A 456 32.18 6.24 8.68
C SER A 456 31.62 6.61 7.31
N GLY A 457 32.30 7.47 6.54
CA GLY A 457 31.86 7.88 5.21
C GLY A 457 30.93 9.11 5.14
N LYS A 458 30.76 9.89 6.22
CA LYS A 458 29.89 11.09 6.24
C LYS A 458 30.15 12.04 5.07
N THR A 459 31.40 12.47 4.89
CA THR A 459 31.79 13.38 3.80
C THR A 459 31.55 12.76 2.42
N VAL A 460 31.67 11.43 2.28
CA VAL A 460 31.35 10.74 1.02
C VAL A 460 29.86 10.84 0.73
N LEU A 461 29.01 10.61 1.71
CA LEU A 461 27.55 10.75 1.57
C LEU A 461 27.17 12.20 1.25
N GLU A 462 27.70 13.18 1.99
CA GLU A 462 27.45 14.61 1.75
C GLU A 462 27.84 15.01 0.32
N MET A 463 29.03 14.59 -0.15
CA MET A 463 29.48 14.91 -1.52
C MET A 463 28.66 14.19 -2.58
N ALA A 464 28.20 12.95 -2.33
CA ALA A 464 27.32 12.24 -3.25
C ALA A 464 25.96 12.94 -3.37
N LEU A 465 25.34 13.33 -2.25
CA LEU A 465 24.09 14.07 -2.22
C LEU A 465 24.24 15.45 -2.88
N LEU A 466 25.35 16.14 -2.64
CA LEU A 466 25.66 17.40 -3.30
C LEU A 466 25.83 17.22 -4.82
N ALA A 467 26.56 16.20 -5.27
CA ALA A 467 26.73 15.90 -6.69
C ALA A 467 25.41 15.57 -7.37
N MET A 468 24.56 14.74 -6.75
CA MET A 468 23.24 14.39 -7.28
C MET A 468 22.29 15.59 -7.30
N SER A 469 22.33 16.46 -6.29
CA SER A 469 21.49 17.66 -6.26
C SER A 469 21.83 18.69 -7.34
N GLN A 470 22.99 18.60 -8.00
CA GLN A 470 23.34 19.48 -9.13
C GLN A 470 22.36 19.38 -10.30
N LYS A 471 21.56 18.30 -10.39
CA LYS A 471 20.48 18.21 -11.39
C LYS A 471 19.40 19.28 -11.25
N PHE A 472 19.29 19.90 -10.07
CA PHE A 472 18.32 20.98 -9.83
C PHE A 472 18.88 22.37 -10.21
N ASN A 473 20.18 22.48 -10.48
CA ASN A 473 20.80 23.72 -10.92
C ASN A 473 20.54 23.96 -12.42
N GLN A 474 19.35 24.48 -12.72
CA GLN A 474 18.92 24.73 -14.09
C GLN A 474 18.97 26.22 -14.43
N PRO A 475 19.15 26.61 -15.70
CA PRO A 475 19.14 28.03 -16.10
C PRO A 475 17.87 28.77 -15.68
N ALA A 476 16.72 28.09 -15.68
CA ALA A 476 15.44 28.64 -15.25
C ALA A 476 15.30 28.72 -13.72
N THR A 477 16.01 27.86 -12.98
CA THR A 477 15.97 27.76 -11.52
C THR A 477 17.39 27.56 -10.98
N PRO A 478 18.24 28.62 -10.98
CA PRO A 478 19.62 28.48 -10.58
C PRO A 478 19.74 28.16 -9.09
N ALA A 479 20.62 27.21 -8.76
CA ALA A 479 20.87 26.79 -7.39
C ALA A 479 22.25 27.25 -6.91
N ALA A 480 22.33 27.75 -5.68
CA ALA A 480 23.58 28.13 -5.03
C ALA A 480 23.93 27.12 -3.95
N TYR A 481 25.14 26.57 -4.01
CA TYR A 481 25.66 25.62 -3.03
C TYR A 481 26.84 26.23 -2.30
N VAL A 482 26.75 26.28 -0.96
CA VAL A 482 27.82 26.76 -0.09
C VAL A 482 28.17 25.62 0.87
N LEU A 483 29.46 25.28 0.91
CA LEU A 483 29.98 24.23 1.77
C LEU A 483 31.02 24.81 2.72
N PHE A 484 30.81 24.62 4.01
CA PHE A 484 31.82 24.87 5.03
C PHE A 484 32.53 23.56 5.33
N ASP A 485 33.81 23.50 4.98
CA ASP A 485 34.64 22.31 5.09
C ASP A 485 35.78 22.54 6.09
N LYS A 486 36.19 21.47 6.77
CA LYS A 486 37.33 21.47 7.68
C LYS A 486 38.37 20.49 7.18
N ASP A 487 39.65 20.85 7.32
CA ASP A 487 40.80 19.99 6.96
C ASP A 487 40.85 19.55 5.49
N LEU A 488 40.23 20.33 4.59
CA LEU A 488 40.21 20.11 3.14
C LEU A 488 39.51 18.81 2.68
N GLY A 489 38.68 18.21 3.53
CA GLY A 489 38.04 16.92 3.30
C GLY A 489 37.14 16.88 2.06
N ALA A 490 36.48 18.00 1.73
CA ALA A 490 35.60 18.10 0.56
C ALA A 490 36.26 18.76 -0.65
N SER A 491 37.52 19.20 -0.53
CA SER A 491 38.16 20.07 -1.51
C SER A 491 38.35 19.46 -2.90
N ILE A 492 38.52 18.14 -2.99
CA ILE A 492 38.60 17.41 -4.26
C ILE A 492 37.20 17.32 -4.89
N GLY A 493 36.19 16.97 -4.10
CA GLY A 493 34.80 16.85 -4.56
C GLY A 493 34.27 18.16 -5.11
N VAL A 494 34.45 19.27 -4.39
CA VAL A 494 34.01 20.61 -4.84
C VAL A 494 34.64 20.99 -6.18
N ARG A 495 35.95 20.76 -6.35
CA ARG A 495 36.65 21.08 -7.61
C ARG A 495 36.21 20.17 -8.76
N ALA A 496 36.00 18.88 -8.50
CA ALA A 496 35.51 17.94 -9.50
C ALA A 496 34.12 18.34 -10.02
N MET A 497 33.25 18.88 -9.16
CA MET A 497 31.94 19.41 -9.52
C MET A 497 32.00 20.79 -10.20
N GLY A 498 33.19 21.35 -10.46
CA GLY A 498 33.36 22.67 -11.07
C GLY A 498 33.20 23.85 -10.10
N GLY A 499 33.10 23.58 -8.79
CA GLY A 499 32.99 24.59 -7.75
C GLY A 499 34.31 25.30 -7.45
N LYS A 500 34.22 26.48 -6.83
CA LYS A 500 35.37 27.23 -6.32
C LYS A 500 35.60 26.88 -4.85
N TYR A 501 36.85 26.61 -4.47
CA TYR A 501 37.22 26.26 -3.11
C TYR A 501 38.22 27.29 -2.55
N TYR A 502 37.82 27.98 -1.48
CA TYR A 502 38.63 29.02 -0.82
C TYR A 502 39.09 28.52 0.54
N THR A 503 40.40 28.57 0.79
CA THR A 503 40.97 28.14 2.08
C THR A 503 41.11 29.31 3.04
N VAL A 504 40.53 29.21 4.23
CA VAL A 504 40.84 30.12 5.35
C VAL A 504 41.97 29.50 6.16
N LYS A 505 43.14 30.14 6.16
CA LYS A 505 44.32 29.68 6.90
C LYS A 505 44.70 30.71 7.95
N ASN A 506 45.11 30.23 9.13
CA ASN A 506 45.59 31.13 10.18
C ASN A 506 46.83 31.91 9.68
N GLY A 507 46.87 33.21 9.98
CA GLY A 507 47.95 34.11 9.55
C GLY A 507 47.95 34.50 8.06
N VAL A 508 47.01 34.01 7.26
CA VAL A 508 46.89 34.38 5.83
C VAL A 508 45.62 35.21 5.63
N PRO A 509 45.69 36.38 4.97
CA PRO A 509 44.50 37.15 4.64
C PRO A 509 43.49 36.31 3.86
N SER A 510 42.27 36.14 4.40
CA SER A 510 41.22 35.33 3.77
C SER A 510 40.47 36.06 2.66
N GLY A 511 40.55 37.39 2.63
CA GLY A 511 39.71 38.23 1.76
C GLY A 511 38.26 38.36 2.23
N PHE A 512 37.88 37.72 3.33
CA PHE A 512 36.58 37.91 3.98
C PHE A 512 36.70 39.00 5.04
N ALA A 513 36.10 40.17 4.79
CA ALA A 513 35.97 41.20 5.82
C ALA A 513 34.58 41.06 6.48
N PRO A 514 34.51 40.66 7.77
CA PRO A 514 33.23 40.41 8.45
C PRO A 514 32.27 41.61 8.48
N PHE A 515 32.82 42.83 8.37
CA PHE A 515 32.09 44.10 8.36
C PHE A 515 31.77 44.63 6.96
N GLN A 516 31.99 43.84 5.91
CA GLN A 516 31.83 44.27 4.50
C GLN A 516 30.42 44.03 3.94
N GLY A 517 29.46 43.56 4.75
CA GLY A 517 28.06 43.48 4.35
C GLY A 517 27.39 44.86 4.41
N GLU A 518 26.54 45.18 3.43
CA GLU A 518 25.65 46.33 3.55
C GLU A 518 24.71 46.12 4.75
N HIS A 519 24.73 47.03 5.72
CA HIS A 519 23.67 47.11 6.71
C HIS A 519 22.37 47.45 5.98
N SER A 520 21.47 46.46 5.80
CA SER A 520 20.07 46.76 5.54
C SER A 520 19.53 47.42 6.81
N GLY A 521 19.56 48.75 6.83
CA GLY A 521 19.20 49.53 8.00
C GLY A 521 17.72 49.37 8.34
N GLU A 522 17.44 48.65 9.43
CA GLU A 522 16.35 48.94 10.35
C GLU A 522 16.76 48.49 11.77
N PRO A 523 16.93 49.42 12.72
CA PRO A 523 16.85 49.11 14.13
C PRO A 523 15.41 49.39 14.60
N VAL A 524 14.61 48.34 14.83
CA VAL A 524 13.36 48.46 15.62
C VAL A 524 13.45 47.53 16.82
N PHE A 525 14.16 47.99 17.84
CA PHE A 525 13.85 47.62 19.22
C PHE A 525 13.38 48.89 19.94
N SER A 526 12.12 49.26 19.72
CA SER A 526 11.36 50.06 20.67
C SER A 526 10.41 49.14 21.41
N GLY A 527 10.83 48.68 22.58
CA GLY A 527 10.02 47.87 23.48
C GLY A 527 10.57 48.04 24.89
N SER A 528 10.18 49.15 25.53
CA SER A 528 10.39 49.35 26.95
C SER A 528 9.78 48.20 27.74
N THR A 529 10.53 47.74 28.74
CA THR A 529 10.06 47.03 29.94
C THR A 529 8.59 47.32 30.30
N ARG A 530 7.75 46.28 30.24
CA ARG A 530 6.98 45.77 31.39
C ARG A 530 6.45 44.38 31.09
#